data_AF-A0A4Q2L1I3-F1
#
_entry.id   AF-A0A4Q2L1I3-F1
#
_cell.length_a   1.000
_cell.length_b   1.000
_cell.length_c   1.000
_cell.angle_alpha   90.00
_cell.angle_beta   90.00
_cell.angle_gamma   90.00
#
_symmetry.space_group_name_H-M   'P 1'
#
loop_
_entity.id
_entity.type
_entity.pdbx_description
1 polymer ?
#
loop_
_entity_poly.entity_id
_entity_poly.type
_entity_poly.pdbx_seq_one_letter_code
_entity_poly.pdbx_strand_id
1 'polypeptide(L)' 'MNEQDAPIEAGADDATLVEKLEGIAEQIRGDAGLGEVDDVRAMVRQRLEEANLPTDEATVDAVVDAVGFS' A
#
# COMPACT_ATOMS: atom_id res chain seq x y z
N MET A 1 -8.75 -43.14 -5.29
CA MET A 1 -7.59 -42.27 -5.58
C MET A 1 -8.15 -41.05 -6.28
N ASN A 2 -8.21 -39.93 -5.58
CA ASN A 2 -8.59 -38.62 -6.11
C ASN A 2 -7.62 -37.63 -5.50
N GLU A 3 -6.43 -37.54 -6.09
CA GLU A 3 -5.51 -36.43 -5.85
C GLU A 3 -6.04 -35.27 -6.68
N GLN A 4 -6.84 -34.43 -6.05
CA GLN A 4 -7.13 -33.11 -6.58
C GLN A 4 -5.87 -32.27 -6.32
N ASP A 5 -4.94 -32.29 -7.29
CA ASP A 5 -3.92 -31.24 -7.41
C ASP A 5 -4.63 -29.94 -7.78
N ALA A 6 -5.21 -29.28 -6.78
CA ALA A 6 -5.53 -27.87 -6.89
C ALA A 6 -4.18 -27.12 -7.03
N PRO A 7 -4.07 -26.14 -7.95
CA PRO A 7 -2.84 -25.38 -8.07
C PRO A 7 -2.54 -24.75 -6.71
N ILE A 8 -1.33 -24.98 -6.20
CA ILE A 8 -0.80 -24.16 -5.11
C ILE A 8 -0.68 -22.76 -5.71
N GLU A 9 -1.62 -21.88 -5.35
CA GLU A 9 -1.61 -20.47 -5.68
C GLU A 9 -0.52 -19.77 -4.84
N ALA A 10 0.73 -20.14 -5.07
CA ALA A 10 1.89 -19.46 -4.52
C ALA A 10 2.29 -18.36 -5.51
N GLY A 11 1.72 -17.17 -5.36
CA GLY A 11 2.12 -16.07 -6.24
C GLY A 11 1.58 -14.67 -5.96
N ALA A 12 0.81 -14.42 -4.90
CA ALA A 12 0.24 -13.09 -4.65
C ALA A 12 0.43 -12.52 -3.24
N ASP A 13 0.78 -13.32 -2.22
CA ASP A 13 0.60 -12.90 -0.82
C ASP A 13 1.85 -12.41 -0.07
N ASP A 14 3.06 -12.68 -0.57
CA ASP A 14 4.32 -12.44 0.16
C ASP A 14 5.10 -11.20 -0.31
N ALA A 15 4.41 -10.12 -0.69
CA ALA A 15 5.06 -8.82 -0.61
C ALA A 15 5.32 -8.51 0.87
N THR A 16 6.56 -8.23 1.22
CA THR A 16 6.91 -7.76 2.56
C THR A 16 6.12 -6.48 2.87
N LEU A 17 5.90 -6.18 4.15
CA LEU A 17 5.22 -4.96 4.55
C LEU A 17 5.85 -3.72 3.88
N VAL A 18 7.18 -3.69 3.75
CA VAL A 18 7.92 -2.61 3.10
C VAL A 18 7.52 -2.47 1.62
N GLU A 19 7.51 -3.57 0.86
CA GLU A 19 7.12 -3.54 -0.56
C GLU A 19 5.66 -3.11 -0.76
N LYS A 20 4.76 -3.50 0.17
CA LYS A 20 3.36 -3.06 0.16
C LYS A 20 3.24 -1.55 0.40
N LEU A 21 4.00 -1.01 1.36
CA LEU A 21 4.02 0.42 1.66
C LEU A 21 4.64 1.24 0.51
N GLU A 22 5.69 0.74 -0.13
CA GLU A 22 6.31 1.36 -1.30
C GLU A 22 5.35 1.43 -2.49
N GLY A 23 4.61 0.35 -2.76
CA GLY A 23 3.59 0.33 -3.80
C GLY A 23 2.47 1.35 -3.55
N ILE A 24 2.01 1.47 -2.30
CA ILE A 24 1.01 2.48 -1.92
C ILE A 24 1.57 3.90 -2.10
N ALA A 25 2.82 4.13 -1.69
CA ALA A 25 3.46 5.44 -1.87
C ALA A 25 3.57 5.83 -3.35
N GLU A 26 3.90 4.88 -4.23
CA GLU A 26 3.97 5.14 -5.67
C GLU A 26 2.60 5.47 -6.29
N GLN A 27 1.55 4.74 -5.90
CA GLN A 27 0.18 5.02 -6.32
C GLN A 27 -0.26 6.43 -5.89
N ILE A 28 -0.04 6.78 -4.63
CA ILE A 28 -0.42 8.09 -4.08
C ILE A 28 0.39 9.22 -4.75
N ARG A 29 1.68 8.97 -5.06
CA ARG A 29 2.49 9.95 -5.81
C ARG A 29 1.90 10.20 -7.20
N GLY A 30 1.41 9.16 -7.87
CA GLY A 30 0.69 9.27 -9.14
C GLY A 30 -0.58 10.12 -9.01
N ASP A 31 -1.43 9.79 -8.03
CA ASP A 31 -2.69 10.49 -7.77
C ASP A 31 -2.47 11.98 -7.40
N ALA A 32 -1.47 12.26 -6.56
CA ALA A 32 -1.14 13.62 -6.14
C ALA A 32 -0.52 14.47 -7.27
N GLY A 33 0.22 13.85 -8.20
CA GLY A 33 0.74 14.51 -9.39
C GLY A 33 -0.36 14.98 -10.36
N LEU A 34 -1.56 14.41 -10.28
CA LEU A 34 -2.72 14.82 -11.08
C LEU A 34 -3.51 15.99 -10.47
N GLY A 35 -3.09 16.49 -9.30
CA GLY A 35 -3.70 17.64 -8.61
C GLY A 35 -4.99 17.31 -7.86
N GLU A 36 -5.26 16.03 -7.61
CA GLU A 36 -6.52 15.54 -7.01
C GLU A 36 -6.45 15.34 -5.49
N VAL A 37 -5.36 15.80 -4.84
CA VAL A 37 -5.08 15.46 -3.44
C VAL A 37 -5.00 16.73 -2.59
N ASP A 38 -6.08 17.00 -1.84
CA ASP A 38 -6.15 18.09 -0.86
C ASP A 38 -5.38 17.76 0.44
N ASP A 39 -5.40 16.48 0.86
CA ASP A 39 -4.70 16.00 2.06
C ASP A 39 -4.08 14.62 1.80
N VAL A 40 -2.77 14.63 1.54
CA VAL A 40 -1.97 13.43 1.28
C VAL A 40 -1.99 12.47 2.47
N ARG A 41 -2.02 12.99 3.70
CA ARG A 41 -1.99 12.16 4.91
C ARG A 41 -3.31 11.42 5.09
N ALA A 42 -4.44 12.09 4.82
CA ALA A 42 -5.74 11.45 4.81
C ALA A 42 -5.84 10.35 3.74
N MET A 43 -5.30 10.61 2.54
CA MET A 43 -5.24 9.63 1.46
C MET A 43 -4.38 8.40 1.82
N VAL A 44 -3.19 8.62 2.39
CA VAL A 44 -2.32 7.54 2.88
C VAL A 44 -3.06 6.66 3.86
N ARG A 45 -3.73 7.26 4.86
CA ARG A 45 -4.51 6.49 5.85
C ARG A 45 -5.60 5.64 5.20
N GLN A 46 -6.38 6.22 4.30
CA GLN A 46 -7.43 5.49 3.58
C GLN A 46 -6.87 4.29 2.81
N ARG A 47 -5.76 4.47 2.07
CA ARG A 47 -5.16 3.38 1.29
C ARG A 47 -4.57 2.28 2.15
N LEU A 48 -3.99 2.63 3.30
CA LEU A 48 -3.52 1.64 4.28
C LEU A 48 -4.69 0.85 4.87
N GLU A 49 -5.80 1.50 5.21
CA GLU A 49 -7.02 0.83 5.68
C GLU A 49 -7.59 -0.13 4.63
N GLU A 50 -7.70 0.32 3.37
CA GLU A 50 -8.19 -0.49 2.25
C GLU A 50 -7.30 -1.72 2.00
N ALA A 51 -5.98 -1.58 2.20
CA ALA A 51 -5.01 -2.65 2.06
C ALA A 51 -4.88 -3.55 3.32
N ASN A 52 -5.67 -3.31 4.38
CA ASN A 52 -5.53 -3.95 5.69
C ASN A 52 -4.09 -3.87 6.26
N LEU A 53 -3.43 -2.72 6.06
CA LEU A 53 -2.11 -2.43 6.57
C LEU A 53 -2.18 -1.56 7.85
N PRO A 54 -1.10 -1.52 8.66
CA PRO A 54 -1.06 -0.66 9.84
C PRO A 54 -1.27 0.81 9.49
N THR A 55 -2.12 1.50 10.26
CA THR A 55 -2.45 2.93 10.08
C THR A 55 -1.99 3.79 11.26
N ASP A 56 -1.06 3.25 12.06
CA ASP A 56 -0.39 4.00 13.13
C ASP A 56 0.40 5.18 12.57
N GLU A 57 0.66 6.20 13.40
CA GLU A 57 1.29 7.43 12.94
C GLU A 57 2.68 7.21 12.33
N ALA A 58 3.47 6.27 12.85
CA ALA A 58 4.80 6.00 12.32
C ALA A 58 4.73 5.39 10.92
N THR A 59 3.79 4.47 10.69
CA THR A 59 3.56 3.89 9.35
C THR A 59 3.04 4.94 8.37
N VAL A 60 2.09 5.77 8.79
CA VAL A 60 1.55 6.85 7.96
C VAL A 60 2.64 7.84 7.57
N ASP A 61 3.48 8.27 8.52
CA ASP A 61 4.58 9.21 8.28
C ASP A 61 5.61 8.62 7.32
N ALA A 62 5.97 7.34 7.49
CA ALA A 62 6.89 6.66 6.58
C ALA A 62 6.39 6.66 5.12
N VAL A 63 5.08 6.47 4.91
CA VAL A 63 4.50 6.50 3.56
C VAL A 63 4.42 7.93 3.03
N VAL A 64 4.01 8.91 3.85
CA VAL A 64 3.97 10.33 3.44
C VAL A 64 5.36 10.83 3.03
N ASP A 65 6.39 10.50 3.81
CA ASP A 65 7.78 10.80 3.50
C ASP A 65 8.21 10.14 2.18
N ALA A 66 7.85 8.87 1.99
CA ALA A 66 8.13 8.14 0.76
C ALA A 66 7.45 8.75 -0.47
N VAL A 67 6.26 9.33 -0.34
CA VAL A 67 5.57 10.01 -1.45
C VAL A 67 6.37 11.24 -1.91
N GLY A 68 7.08 11.93 -1.00
CA GLY A 68 7.98 13.04 -1.30
C GLY A 68 7.41 14.43 -0.99
N PHE A 69 6.40 14.53 -0.13
CA PHE A 69 5.87 15.79 0.38
C PHE A 69 6.59 16.18 1.69
N SER A 70 7.85 16.60 1.61
CA SER A 70 8.59 17.16 2.76
C SER A 70 8.55 18.69 2.78
#